data_AF-A0A3L9MAG5-F1
#
_entry.id   AF-A0A3L9MAG5-F1
#
_cell.length_a   1.000
_cell.length_b   1.000
_cell.length_c   1.000
_cell.angle_alpha   90.00
_cell.angle_beta   90.00
_cell.angle_gamma   90.00
#
_symmetry.space_group_name_H-M   'P 1'
#
loop_
_entity.id
_entity.type
_entity.pdbx_description
1 polymer ?
#
loop_
_entity_poly.entity_id
_entity_poly.type
_entity_poly.pdbx_seq_one_letter_code
_entity_poly.pdbx_strand_id
1 'polypeptide(L)'
;MYINDKVLGVVHNLTESPYIFDSEITKFDDRFEIVYNSKSLSVTPEVTNSNEVKVYQSGGLTYIISEDKLINEIEVLDVSGRFIRSEKSINKNKVQLVLQSGVYFVKLKLNNNDPKAVKVLVK
;
A
#
# COMPACT_ATOMS: atom_id res chain seq x y z
N MET A 1 14.94 13.33 0.26
CA MET A 1 14.59 13.75 1.64
C MET A 1 13.73 14.98 1.48
N TYR A 2 12.58 15.04 2.14
CA TYR A 2 11.61 16.10 1.94
C TYR A 2 11.33 16.84 3.25
N ILE A 3 10.98 18.11 3.15
CA ILE A 3 10.43 18.90 4.26
C ILE A 3 8.94 19.15 3.97
N ASN A 4 8.11 18.92 4.99
CA ASN A 4 6.69 19.23 4.98
C ASN A 4 6.46 20.48 5.84
N ASP A 5 6.11 21.60 5.20
CA ASP A 5 5.65 22.82 5.88
C ASP A 5 4.13 22.73 6.07
N LYS A 6 3.71 22.44 7.30
CA LYS A 6 2.30 22.27 7.67
C LYS A 6 1.51 23.57 7.67
N VAL A 7 2.17 24.72 7.74
CA VAL A 7 1.51 26.05 7.73
C VAL A 7 1.22 26.48 6.30
N LEU A 8 2.17 26.27 5.39
CA LEU A 8 2.01 26.61 3.97
C LEU A 8 1.37 25.49 3.14
N GLY A 9 1.31 24.27 3.69
CA GLY A 9 0.81 23.08 2.97
C GLY A 9 1.73 22.63 1.84
N VAL A 10 3.04 22.88 1.97
CA VAL A 10 4.04 22.62 0.93
C VAL A 10 4.93 21.44 1.32
N VAL A 11 5.14 20.52 0.37
CA VAL A 11 6.15 19.46 0.48
C VAL A 11 7.27 19.75 -0.52
N HIS A 12 8.49 19.95 -0.02
CA HIS A 12 9.65 20.32 -0.83
C HIS A 12 10.74 19.25 -0.80
N ASN A 13 11.35 18.95 -1.95
CA ASN A 13 12.46 18.01 -2.04
C ASN A 13 13.79 18.69 -1.73
N LEU A 14 14.34 18.44 -0.53
CA LEU A 14 15.61 19.01 -0.07
C LEU A 14 16.83 18.53 -0.87
N THR A 15 16.70 17.53 -1.74
CA THR A 15 17.81 17.09 -2.60
C THR A 15 17.90 17.87 -3.91
N GLU A 16 16.84 18.54 -4.33
CA GLU A 16 16.81 19.32 -5.57
C GLU A 16 17.28 20.75 -5.33
N SER A 17 16.85 21.35 -4.22
CA SER A 17 17.23 22.71 -3.84
C SER A 17 16.95 23.00 -2.37
N PRO A 18 17.55 24.06 -1.80
CA PRO A 18 17.20 24.55 -0.46
C PRO A 18 15.72 24.98 -0.38
N TYR A 19 15.08 24.74 0.76
CA TYR A 19 13.75 25.28 1.05
C TYR A 19 13.89 26.65 1.73
N ILE A 20 13.26 27.68 1.16
CA ILE A 20 13.27 29.05 1.67
C ILE A 20 11.84 29.43 2.06
N PHE A 21 11.65 29.96 3.25
CA PHE A 21 10.34 30.38 3.75
C PHE A 21 10.44 31.67 4.56
N ASP A 22 9.37 32.45 4.52
CA ASP A 22 9.17 33.59 5.42
C ASP A 22 8.43 33.16 6.69
N SER A 23 8.77 33.80 7.81
CA SER A 23 8.11 33.57 9.09
C SER A 23 7.86 34.88 9.83
N GLU A 24 6.72 34.95 10.50
CA GLU A 24 6.48 35.96 11.52
C GLU A 24 7.40 35.73 12.74
N ILE A 25 7.58 36.75 13.59
CA ILE A 25 8.49 36.74 14.77
C ILE A 25 8.05 35.76 15.88
N THR A 26 6.94 35.05 15.68
CA THR A 26 6.43 34.05 16.61
C THR A 26 7.13 32.70 16.47
N LYS A 27 7.06 31.89 17.53
CA LYS A 27 7.60 30.52 17.57
C LYS A 27 6.67 29.57 16.83
N PHE A 28 7.26 28.65 16.07
CA PHE A 28 6.55 27.54 15.42
C PHE A 28 7.15 26.21 15.87
N ASP A 29 6.52 25.57 16.86
CA ASP A 29 6.98 24.27 17.36
C ASP A 29 6.61 23.11 16.43
N ASP A 30 5.52 23.24 15.67
CA ASP A 30 4.94 22.14 14.87
C ASP A 30 4.85 22.45 13.36
N ARG A 31 5.57 23.45 12.85
CA ARG A 31 5.47 23.85 11.43
C ARG A 31 6.15 22.87 10.48
N PHE A 32 7.29 22.30 10.86
CA PHE A 32 8.12 21.50 9.95
C PHE A 32 8.21 20.04 10.37
N GLU A 33 8.15 19.14 9.39
CA GLU A 33 8.46 17.72 9.53
C GLU A 33 9.42 17.28 8.41
N ILE A 34 10.38 16.42 8.73
CA ILE A 34 11.21 15.75 7.73
C ILE A 34 10.54 14.42 7.34
N VAL A 35 10.26 14.26 6.06
CA VAL A 35 9.68 13.05 5.49
C VAL A 35 10.63 12.42 4.47
N TYR A 36 10.84 11.10 4.59
CA TYR A 36 11.72 10.36 3.69
C TYR A 36 11.05 9.96 2.37
N ASN A 37 9.72 10.09 2.28
CA ASN A 37 8.91 9.86 1.09
C ASN A 37 7.83 10.94 0.98
N SER A 38 7.74 11.66 -0.15
CA SER A 38 6.70 12.67 -0.44
C SER A 38 5.36 12.05 -0.85
N LYS A 39 5.38 10.82 -1.37
CA LYS A 39 4.18 10.01 -1.41
C LYS A 39 3.87 9.62 0.03
N SER A 40 2.75 10.11 0.55
CA SER A 40 1.98 9.35 1.53
C SER A 40 2.10 7.88 1.11
N LEU A 41 2.54 7.00 2.01
CA LEU A 41 2.22 5.58 1.90
C LEU A 41 0.72 5.46 2.11
N SER A 42 -0.04 6.10 1.22
CA SER A 42 -1.44 5.89 1.00
C SER A 42 -1.51 4.45 0.50
N VAL A 43 -1.55 3.56 1.47
CA VAL A 43 -2.43 2.41 1.44
C VAL A 43 -3.86 2.94 1.66
N THR A 44 -4.27 3.99 0.96
CA THR A 44 -5.42 3.77 0.13
C THR A 44 -4.88 2.82 -0.93
N PRO A 45 -5.18 1.51 -0.89
CA PRO A 45 -5.48 0.91 -2.17
C PRO A 45 -6.37 1.95 -2.85
N GLU A 46 -6.13 2.27 -4.10
CA GLU A 46 -7.34 2.34 -4.89
C GLU A 46 -8.05 1.02 -4.54
N VAL A 47 -9.04 1.09 -3.66
CA VAL A 47 -10.14 0.16 -3.67
C VAL A 47 -10.80 0.59 -4.97
N THR A 48 -10.13 0.26 -6.08
CA THR A 48 -10.74 0.24 -7.36
C THR A 48 -11.87 -0.72 -7.04
N ASN A 49 -13.10 -0.24 -7.08
CA ASN A 49 -14.29 -1.06 -7.22
C ASN A 49 -14.23 -1.76 -8.58
N SER A 50 -13.06 -2.32 -8.91
CA SER A 50 -12.81 -3.11 -10.06
C SER A 50 -13.12 -4.51 -9.58
N ASN A 51 -14.20 -5.06 -10.13
CA ASN A 51 -14.55 -6.46 -10.02
C ASN A 51 -13.39 -7.40 -10.41
N GLU A 52 -12.29 -6.86 -10.97
CA GLU A 52 -11.08 -7.57 -11.36
C GLU A 52 -10.53 -8.52 -10.30
N VAL A 53 -10.60 -8.23 -9.00
CA VAL A 53 -10.08 -9.14 -7.96
C VAL A 53 -11.14 -9.48 -6.92
N LYS A 54 -11.42 -10.79 -6.78
CA LYS A 54 -12.35 -11.35 -5.81
C LYS A 54 -11.63 -12.19 -4.78
N VAL A 55 -12.02 -12.06 -3.52
CA VAL A 55 -11.50 -12.87 -2.41
C VAL A 55 -12.66 -13.58 -1.72
N TYR A 56 -12.52 -14.88 -1.49
CA TYR A 56 -13.48 -15.66 -0.69
C TYR A 56 -12.76 -16.72 0.14
N GLN A 57 -13.47 -17.25 1.13
CA GLN A 57 -12.97 -18.30 2.01
C GLN A 57 -13.85 -19.54 1.90
N SER A 58 -13.22 -20.71 1.84
CA SER A 58 -13.92 -22.00 1.86
C SER A 58 -12.98 -23.07 2.42
N GLY A 59 -13.46 -23.91 3.35
CA GLY A 59 -12.69 -25.02 3.91
C GLY A 59 -11.37 -24.62 4.59
N GLY A 60 -11.30 -23.45 5.25
CA GLY A 60 -10.08 -22.95 5.90
C GLY A 60 -9.04 -22.37 4.92
N LEU A 61 -9.40 -22.24 3.65
CA LEU A 61 -8.54 -21.71 2.60
C LEU A 61 -9.04 -20.35 2.14
N THR A 62 -8.12 -19.43 1.90
CA THR A 62 -8.39 -18.13 1.28
C THR A 62 -8.09 -18.23 -0.21
N TYR A 63 -9.08 -17.92 -1.03
CA TYR A 63 -8.96 -17.91 -2.48
C TYR A 63 -8.95 -16.48 -2.99
N ILE A 64 -7.96 -16.18 -3.84
CA ILE A 64 -7.85 -14.90 -4.53
C ILE A 64 -7.98 -15.20 -6.02
N ILE A 65 -8.98 -14.60 -6.65
CA ILE A 65 -9.27 -14.74 -8.07
C ILE A 65 -9.13 -13.39 -8.74
N SER A 66 -8.42 -13.37 -9.85
CA SER A 66 -8.41 -12.27 -10.81
C SER A 66 -9.30 -12.64 -12.01
N GLU A 67 -10.21 -11.77 -12.44
CA GLU A 67 -11.16 -12.06 -13.51
C GLU A 67 -10.48 -12.09 -14.88
N ASP A 68 -9.88 -10.97 -15.29
CA ASP A 68 -9.39 -10.79 -16.67
C ASP A 68 -7.86 -10.86 -16.81
N LYS A 69 -7.13 -10.85 -15.69
CA LYS A 69 -5.67 -10.74 -15.67
C LYS A 69 -5.02 -11.88 -14.91
N LEU A 70 -3.79 -12.23 -15.27
CA LEU A 70 -3.00 -13.21 -14.51
C LEU A 70 -2.33 -12.53 -13.32
N ILE A 71 -2.31 -13.22 -12.19
CA ILE A 71 -1.57 -12.85 -11.00
C ILE A 71 -0.13 -13.35 -11.19
N ASN A 72 0.83 -12.43 -11.15
CA ASN A 72 2.25 -12.75 -11.27
C ASN A 72 2.92 -12.82 -9.90
N GLU A 73 2.58 -11.90 -9.00
CA GLU A 73 3.15 -11.83 -7.67
C GLU A 73 2.07 -11.57 -6.61
N ILE A 74 2.25 -12.15 -5.43
CA ILE A 74 1.48 -11.89 -4.22
C ILE A 74 2.44 -11.55 -3.08
N GLU A 75 2.08 -10.55 -2.29
CA GLU A 75 2.69 -10.23 -0.99
C GLU A 75 1.59 -10.12 0.07
N VAL A 76 1.77 -10.81 1.20
CA VAL A 76 0.81 -10.81 2.32
C VAL A 76 1.45 -10.17 3.54
N LEU A 77 0.76 -9.19 4.10
CA LEU A 77 1.13 -8.43 5.28
C LEU A 77 -0.01 -8.51 6.31
N ASP A 78 0.28 -8.50 7.59
CA ASP A 78 -0.76 -8.27 8.60
C ASP A 78 -1.03 -6.77 8.82
N VAL A 79 -1.97 -6.44 9.71
CA VAL A 79 -2.35 -5.06 10.02
C VAL A 79 -1.24 -4.20 10.61
N SER A 80 -0.20 -4.82 11.19
CA SER A 80 0.97 -4.10 11.72
C SER A 80 2.01 -3.81 10.63
N GLY A 81 1.78 -4.28 9.40
CA GLY A 81 2.75 -4.20 8.31
C GLY A 81 3.82 -5.30 8.38
N ARG A 82 3.67 -6.31 9.24
CA ARG A 82 4.61 -7.43 9.32
C ARG A 82 4.44 -8.32 8.09
N PHE A 83 5.56 -8.64 7.45
CA PHE A 83 5.63 -9.58 6.34
C PHE A 83 5.23 -10.99 6.77
N ILE A 84 4.27 -11.58 6.06
CA ILE A 84 3.81 -12.96 6.31
C ILE A 84 4.40 -13.90 5.27
N ARG A 85 4.24 -13.58 3.98
CA ARG A 85 4.76 -14.38 2.85
C ARG A 85 4.69 -13.61 1.55
N SER A 86 5.45 -14.07 0.56
CA SER A 86 5.29 -13.67 -0.83
C SER A 86 5.47 -14.85 -1.78
N GLU A 87 4.81 -14.78 -2.92
CA GLU A 87 4.93 -15.73 -4.01
C GLU A 87 5.11 -14.97 -5.32
N LYS A 88 6.02 -15.44 -6.17
CA LYS A 88 6.35 -14.82 -7.45
C LYS A 88 6.21 -15.84 -8.57
N SER A 89 6.14 -15.34 -9.81
CA SER A 89 6.03 -16.15 -11.03
C SER A 89 4.82 -17.10 -11.02
N ILE A 90 3.72 -16.68 -10.38
CA ILE A 90 2.51 -17.48 -10.20
C ILE A 90 1.86 -17.79 -11.55
N ASN A 91 1.69 -16.77 -12.39
CA ASN A 91 1.10 -16.83 -13.74
C ASN A 91 -0.26 -17.55 -13.79
N LYS A 92 -1.12 -17.32 -12.78
CA LYS A 92 -2.45 -17.92 -12.68
C LYS A 92 -3.49 -16.85 -12.36
N ASN A 93 -4.73 -17.09 -12.75
CA ASN A 93 -5.86 -16.24 -12.36
C ASN A 93 -6.44 -16.60 -10.98
N LYS A 94 -6.04 -17.74 -10.39
CA LYS A 94 -6.50 -18.19 -9.06
C LYS A 94 -5.32 -18.61 -8.20
N VAL A 95 -5.29 -18.10 -6.98
CA VAL A 95 -4.31 -18.46 -5.94
C VAL A 95 -5.03 -18.90 -4.68
N GLN A 96 -4.46 -19.90 -4.01
CA GLN A 96 -4.93 -20.41 -2.73
C GLN A 96 -3.88 -20.16 -1.65
N LEU A 97 -4.32 -19.55 -0.55
CA LEU A 97 -3.49 -19.26 0.62
C LEU A 97 -4.08 -19.96 1.85
N VAL A 98 -3.19 -20.48 2.70
CA VAL A 98 -3.53 -20.88 4.07
C VAL A 98 -3.12 -19.72 4.97
N LEU A 99 -4.09 -19.10 5.63
CA LEU A 99 -3.91 -17.97 6.53
C LEU A 99 -4.62 -18.29 7.85
N GLN A 100 -4.05 -17.83 8.96
CA GLN A 100 -4.71 -17.95 10.26
C GLN A 100 -5.81 -16.88 10.41
N SER A 101 -6.67 -17.03 11.42
CA SER A 101 -7.68 -16.01 11.73
C SER A 101 -7.00 -14.67 12.01
N GLY A 102 -7.48 -13.61 11.36
CA GLY A 102 -6.85 -12.30 11.42
C GLY A 102 -7.19 -11.42 10.23
N VAL A 103 -6.59 -10.23 10.20
CA VAL A 103 -6.75 -9.26 9.12
C VAL A 103 -5.42 -9.10 8.40
N TYR A 104 -5.48 -9.17 7.07
CA TYR A 104 -4.31 -9.09 6.20
C TYR A 104 -4.52 -8.06 5.09
N PHE A 105 -3.41 -7.47 4.66
CA PHE A 105 -3.30 -6.76 3.38
C PHE A 105 -2.60 -7.67 2.38
N VAL A 106 -3.28 -8.01 1.30
CA VAL A 106 -2.70 -8.78 0.20
C VAL A 106 -2.47 -7.86 -0.98
N LYS A 107 -1.20 -7.66 -1.32
CA LYS A 107 -0.79 -6.96 -2.53
C LYS A 107 -0.60 -7.97 -3.65
N LEU A 108 -1.05 -7.60 -4.84
CA LEU A 108 -1.03 -8.39 -6.05
C LEU A 108 -0.31 -7.57 -7.11
N LYS A 109 0.46 -8.24 -7.95
CA LYS A 109 0.99 -7.67 -9.18
C LYS A 109 0.47 -8.48 -10.34
N LEU A 110 -0.34 -7.84 -11.18
CA LEU A 110 -0.93 -8.48 -12.34
C LEU A 110 0.05 -8.47 -13.52
N ASN A 111 -0.22 -9.27 -14.54
CA ASN A 111 0.63 -9.42 -15.73
C ASN A 111 0.86 -8.14 -16.54
N ASN A 112 -0.02 -7.14 -16.41
CA ASN A 112 0.17 -5.80 -16.96
C ASN A 112 0.99 -4.87 -16.04
N ASN A 113 1.65 -5.42 -15.01
CA ASN A 113 2.42 -4.69 -14.01
C ASN A 113 1.58 -3.74 -13.14
N ASP A 114 0.25 -3.89 -13.12
CA ASP A 114 -0.69 -3.11 -12.30
C ASP A 114 -0.73 -3.68 -10.87
N PRO A 115 -0.33 -2.89 -9.85
CA PRO A 115 -0.42 -3.31 -8.46
C PRO A 115 -1.85 -3.16 -7.94
N LYS A 116 -2.41 -4.23 -7.36
CA LYS A 116 -3.68 -4.19 -6.62
C LYS A 116 -3.44 -4.53 -5.15
N ALA A 117 -4.23 -3.97 -4.25
CA ALA A 117 -4.19 -4.33 -2.84
C ALA A 117 -5.61 -4.59 -2.31
N VAL A 118 -5.78 -5.69 -1.58
CA VAL A 118 -7.06 -6.10 -1.00
C VAL A 118 -6.90 -6.36 0.49
N LYS A 119 -7.87 -5.88 1.28
CA LYS A 119 -7.98 -6.22 2.70
C LYS A 119 -8.75 -7.53 2.85
N VAL A 120 -8.18 -8.50 3.54
CA VAL A 120 -8.78 -9.82 3.77
C VAL A 120 -8.96 -10.04 5.27
N LEU A 121 -10.20 -10.28 5.70
CA LEU A 121 -10.53 -10.71 7.06
C LEU A 121 -10.74 -12.22 7.03
N VAL A 122 -9.82 -12.98 7.62
CA VAL A 122 -9.92 -14.43 7.81
C VAL A 122 -10.57 -14.71 9.17
N LYS A 123 -11.65 -15.48 9.18
CA LYS A 123 -12.39 -15.85 10.39
C LYS A 123 -11.90 -17.19 10.94
#